data_AF-A0A7Y4T6L7-F1
#
_entry.id   AF-A0A7Y4T6L7-F1
#
_cell.length_a   1.000
_cell.length_b   1.000
_cell.length_c   1.000
_cell.angle_alpha   90.00
_cell.angle_beta   90.00
_cell.angle_gamma   90.00
#
_symmetry.space_group_name_H-M   'P 1'
#
loop_
_entity.id
_entity.type
_entity.pdbx_description
1 polymer ?
#
loop_
_entity_poly.entity_id
_entity_poly.type
_entity_poly.pdbx_seq_one_letter_code
_entity_poly.pdbx_strand_id
1 'polypeptide(L)'
;MNCLQNLNSIKKVIRTIKGVQFFFFILLFIGCTKENINVIKDNDPISVTNISRLKIENYVNRLFIDLIGREPLKVELGPEVDTFKVKELSRQARLDLINRLMQDTTFRIGERSYKAAYYLNLYNLAKVRCIEAVSDEEISREMGMLISDAMRDSMDGKWDAFYKKLNEVRKLQNVLQCHDDHFNGDIRYHQVFKFMLDNRIYDIINMNTFNFIRAAYDDLLFRLPTNQEYTVAFNIIQKSIPGQVFGRYCSNKTEFINSLIESPAMHEGMIIWIFQIYLNRFPSSLELASLLPEYLIHQDIREVIKQIAVTDEYAGFK
;
A
#
# COMPACT_ATOMS: atom_id res chain seq x y z
N MET A 1 76.74 -0.14 -12.34
CA MET A 1 76.09 -0.62 -11.09
C MET A 1 74.73 0.04 -10.76
N ASN A 2 74.09 0.81 -11.64
CA ASN A 2 72.83 1.53 -11.31
C ASN A 2 71.55 1.00 -11.99
N CYS A 3 71.62 0.00 -12.88
CA CYS A 3 70.42 -0.50 -13.58
C CYS A 3 69.68 -1.61 -12.83
N LEU A 4 70.39 -2.44 -12.05
CA LEU A 4 69.81 -3.60 -11.34
C LEU A 4 69.05 -3.23 -10.05
N GLN A 5 69.39 -2.11 -9.39
CA GLN A 5 68.65 -1.64 -8.20
C GLN A 5 67.24 -1.11 -8.55
N ASN A 6 67.07 -0.58 -9.77
CA ASN A 6 65.82 0.04 -10.20
C ASN A 6 64.72 -1.02 -10.50
N LEU A 7 65.10 -2.17 -11.07
CA LEU A 7 64.16 -3.28 -11.34
C LEU A 7 63.57 -3.92 -10.07
N ASN A 8 64.34 -4.00 -8.98
CA ASN A 8 63.86 -4.56 -7.71
C ASN A 8 62.92 -3.58 -6.98
N SER A 9 63.13 -2.28 -7.11
CA SER A 9 62.22 -1.24 -6.62
C SER A 9 60.87 -1.30 -7.36
N ILE A 10 60.89 -1.37 -8.69
CA ILE A 10 59.68 -1.45 -9.53
C ILE A 10 58.88 -2.74 -9.24
N LYS A 11 59.54 -3.90 -9.11
CA LYS A 11 58.87 -5.16 -8.74
C LYS A 11 58.23 -5.11 -7.35
N LYS A 12 58.84 -4.39 -6.40
CA LYS A 12 58.28 -4.20 -5.05
C LYS A 12 57.02 -3.33 -5.11
N VAL A 13 57.06 -2.20 -5.81
CA VAL A 13 55.91 -1.30 -6.01
C VAL A 13 54.74 -2.00 -6.72
N ILE A 14 55.00 -2.80 -7.76
CA ILE A 14 53.95 -3.57 -8.47
C ILE A 14 53.33 -4.64 -7.55
N ARG A 15 54.11 -5.29 -6.67
CA ARG A 15 53.58 -6.23 -5.66
C ARG A 15 52.71 -5.51 -4.62
N THR A 16 53.10 -4.31 -4.17
CA THR A 16 52.29 -3.53 -3.22
C THR A 16 50.98 -3.05 -3.86
N ILE A 17 50.99 -2.60 -5.12
CA ILE A 17 49.78 -2.16 -5.85
C ILE A 17 48.82 -3.34 -6.07
N LYS A 18 49.32 -4.52 -6.43
CA LYS A 18 48.49 -5.73 -6.55
C LYS A 18 47.92 -6.20 -5.20
N GLY A 19 48.67 -6.05 -4.11
CA GLY A 19 48.20 -6.33 -2.76
C GLY A 19 47.10 -5.38 -2.31
N VAL A 20 47.22 -4.08 -2.62
CA VAL A 20 46.20 -3.07 -2.30
C VAL A 20 44.95 -3.25 -3.16
N GLN A 21 45.08 -3.59 -4.45
CA GLN A 21 43.94 -3.91 -5.31
C GLN A 21 43.19 -5.18 -4.87
N PHE A 22 43.92 -6.20 -4.37
CA PHE A 22 43.29 -7.40 -3.82
C PHE A 22 42.58 -7.12 -2.48
N PHE A 23 43.15 -6.25 -1.64
CA PHE A 23 42.53 -5.81 -0.38
C PHE A 23 41.25 -4.98 -0.62
N PHE A 24 41.23 -4.14 -1.66
CA PHE A 24 40.04 -3.36 -2.05
C PHE A 24 38.93 -4.24 -2.63
N PHE A 25 39.28 -5.36 -3.29
CA PHE A 25 38.30 -6.32 -3.83
C PHE A 25 37.63 -7.18 -2.74
N ILE A 26 38.33 -7.42 -1.61
CA ILE A 26 37.79 -8.15 -0.46
C ILE A 26 36.79 -7.28 0.34
N LEU A 27 36.97 -5.97 0.37
CA LEU A 27 36.05 -5.04 1.04
C LEU A 27 34.68 -4.94 0.35
N LEU A 28 34.56 -5.33 -0.93
CA LEU A 28 33.29 -5.33 -1.67
C LEU A 28 32.35 -6.49 -1.28
N PHE A 29 32.83 -7.49 -0.53
CA PHE A 29 32.02 -8.64 -0.10
C PHE A 29 31.50 -8.56 1.35
N ILE A 30 31.76 -7.46 2.08
CA ILE A 30 31.28 -7.26 3.46
C ILE A 30 29.95 -6.48 3.48
N GLY A 31 29.46 -6.03 2.32
CA GLY A 31 28.14 -5.41 2.16
C GLY A 31 26.98 -6.40 2.20
N CYS A 32 26.97 -7.36 3.12
CA CYS A 32 25.77 -8.12 3.43
C CYS A 32 24.91 -7.24 4.33
N THR A 33 24.06 -6.41 3.73
CA THR A 33 22.93 -5.82 4.47
C THR A 33 22.10 -6.99 4.95
N LYS A 34 22.17 -7.33 6.24
CA LYS A 34 21.10 -8.08 6.86
C LYS A 34 19.84 -7.28 6.58
N GLU A 35 18.92 -7.85 5.82
CA GLU A 35 17.53 -7.40 5.85
C GLU A 35 17.14 -7.42 7.32
N ASN A 36 17.08 -6.24 7.93
CA ASN A 36 16.46 -6.08 9.23
C ASN A 36 14.98 -6.27 8.94
N ILE A 37 14.53 -7.53 8.92
CA ILE A 37 13.13 -7.85 9.15
C ILE A 37 12.85 -7.16 10.48
N ASN A 38 12.12 -6.05 10.45
CA ASN A 38 11.71 -5.34 11.65
C ASN A 38 10.72 -6.26 12.37
N VAL A 39 11.25 -7.17 13.18
CA VAL A 39 10.42 -8.03 14.01
C VAL A 39 9.79 -7.11 15.05
N ILE A 40 8.47 -7.02 15.04
CA ILE A 40 7.71 -6.48 16.17
C ILE A 40 8.20 -7.25 17.41
N LYS A 41 8.98 -6.55 18.26
CA LYS A 41 9.60 -7.18 19.44
C LYS A 41 8.50 -7.68 20.37
N ASP A 42 8.78 -8.80 21.04
CA ASP A 42 7.86 -9.50 21.96
C ASP A 42 6.71 -10.31 21.32
N ASN A 43 6.92 -10.85 20.11
CA ASN A 43 6.05 -11.87 19.53
C ASN A 43 6.77 -13.23 19.47
N ASP A 44 7.14 -13.76 20.64
CA ASP A 44 7.65 -15.13 20.74
C ASP A 44 6.48 -16.12 20.58
N PRO A 45 6.60 -17.11 19.66
CA PRO A 45 5.54 -18.08 19.46
C PRO A 45 5.26 -18.83 20.76
N ILE A 46 4.01 -18.79 21.21
CA ILE A 46 3.56 -19.58 22.37
C ILE A 46 3.84 -21.06 22.08
N SER A 47 4.32 -21.81 23.08
CA SER A 47 4.54 -23.25 22.98
C SER A 47 3.30 -23.93 22.35
N VAL A 48 3.51 -24.53 21.18
CA VAL A 48 2.50 -25.15 20.32
C VAL A 48 1.76 -26.34 20.94
N THR A 49 2.08 -26.69 22.18
CA THR A 49 1.62 -27.92 22.84
C THR A 49 0.11 -27.98 23.12
N ASN A 50 -0.67 -26.90 22.90
CA ASN A 50 -2.12 -26.89 23.16
C ASN A 50 -2.99 -26.06 22.20
N ILE A 51 -2.51 -25.71 21.00
CA ILE A 51 -3.35 -24.97 20.03
C ILE A 51 -4.31 -25.95 19.34
N SER A 52 -5.62 -25.74 19.52
CA SER A 52 -6.65 -26.59 18.93
C SER A 52 -6.69 -26.47 17.42
N ARG A 53 -7.11 -27.54 16.71
CA ARG A 53 -7.31 -27.49 15.25
C ARG A 53 -8.26 -26.36 14.85
N LEU A 54 -9.30 -26.12 15.64
CA LEU A 54 -10.26 -25.04 15.42
C LEU A 54 -9.60 -23.66 15.44
N LYS A 55 -8.65 -23.40 16.37
CA LYS A 55 -7.89 -22.14 16.38
C LYS A 55 -7.07 -21.97 15.09
N ILE A 56 -6.46 -23.06 14.59
CA ILE A 56 -5.71 -23.04 13.32
C ILE A 56 -6.65 -22.79 12.13
N GLU A 57 -7.78 -23.47 12.06
CA GLU A 57 -8.80 -23.27 11.02
C GLU A 57 -9.30 -21.81 11.01
N ASN A 58 -9.57 -21.23 12.17
CA ASN A 58 -9.95 -19.82 12.29
C ASN A 58 -8.85 -18.88 11.78
N TYR A 59 -7.58 -19.16 12.09
CA TYR A 59 -6.46 -18.39 11.57
C TYR A 59 -6.36 -18.46 10.04
N VAL A 60 -6.47 -19.67 9.45
CA VAL A 60 -6.46 -19.83 7.99
C VAL A 60 -7.65 -19.12 7.35
N ASN A 61 -8.85 -19.30 7.88
CA ASN A 61 -10.05 -18.62 7.39
C ASN A 61 -9.87 -17.11 7.41
N ARG A 62 -9.37 -16.57 8.51
CA ARG A 62 -9.11 -15.15 8.67
C ARG A 62 -8.10 -14.63 7.65
N LEU A 63 -6.99 -15.34 7.42
CA LEU A 63 -6.01 -14.97 6.40
C LEU A 63 -6.62 -14.90 5.00
N PHE A 64 -7.45 -15.88 4.64
CA PHE A 64 -8.12 -15.89 3.33
C PHE A 64 -9.10 -14.72 3.20
N ILE A 65 -9.93 -14.47 4.22
CA ILE A 65 -10.90 -13.36 4.20
C ILE A 65 -10.16 -12.02 4.14
N ASP A 66 -9.23 -11.77 5.07
CA ASP A 66 -8.59 -10.47 5.21
C ASP A 66 -7.66 -10.16 4.03
N LEU A 67 -7.00 -11.17 3.43
CA LEU A 67 -6.07 -10.95 2.33
C LEU A 67 -6.77 -10.98 0.97
N ILE A 68 -7.60 -11.98 0.68
CA ILE A 68 -8.17 -12.19 -0.66
C ILE A 68 -9.69 -11.97 -0.74
N GLY A 69 -10.34 -11.61 0.37
CA GLY A 69 -11.75 -11.19 0.38
C GLY A 69 -12.78 -12.33 0.37
N ARG A 70 -12.38 -13.57 0.67
CA ARG A 70 -13.29 -14.72 0.73
C ARG A 70 -12.83 -15.82 1.67
N GLU A 71 -13.72 -16.73 2.02
CA GLU A 71 -13.36 -17.95 2.76
C GLU A 71 -12.54 -18.93 1.90
N PRO A 72 -11.68 -19.75 2.52
CA PRO A 72 -10.99 -20.83 1.82
C PRO A 72 -11.98 -21.91 1.39
N LEU A 73 -11.76 -22.48 0.21
CA LEU A 73 -12.49 -23.66 -0.24
C LEU A 73 -12.14 -24.86 0.64
N LYS A 74 -13.02 -25.86 0.72
CA LYS A 74 -12.75 -27.10 1.47
C LYS A 74 -11.44 -27.79 1.05
N VAL A 75 -11.11 -27.71 -0.24
CA VAL A 75 -9.87 -28.24 -0.83
C VAL A 75 -8.63 -27.41 -0.50
N GLU A 76 -8.80 -26.16 -0.08
CA GLU A 76 -7.72 -25.27 0.37
C GLU A 76 -7.53 -25.40 1.88
N LEU A 77 -8.60 -25.31 2.68
CA LEU A 77 -8.52 -25.24 4.15
C LEU A 77 -7.84 -26.46 4.79
N GLY A 78 -8.25 -27.68 4.44
CA GLY A 78 -7.74 -28.90 5.07
C GLY A 78 -6.21 -29.05 4.94
N PRO A 79 -5.66 -29.00 3.71
CA PRO A 79 -4.22 -29.06 3.48
C PRO A 79 -3.41 -27.96 4.18
N GLU A 80 -3.94 -26.73 4.24
CA GLU A 80 -3.26 -25.63 4.95
C GLU A 80 -3.16 -25.92 6.46
N VAL A 81 -4.27 -26.35 7.07
CA VAL A 81 -4.32 -26.67 8.50
C VAL A 81 -3.38 -27.82 8.84
N ASP A 82 -3.33 -28.85 8.00
CA ASP A 82 -2.42 -29.98 8.19
C ASP A 82 -0.95 -29.56 8.05
N THR A 83 -0.65 -28.69 7.08
CA THR A 83 0.68 -28.09 6.90
C THR A 83 1.11 -27.30 8.14
N PHE A 84 0.20 -26.50 8.71
CA PHE A 84 0.47 -25.75 9.94
C PHE A 84 0.73 -26.63 11.14
N LYS A 85 0.02 -27.76 11.27
CA LYS A 85 0.28 -28.73 12.33
C LYS A 85 1.66 -29.36 12.20
N VAL A 86 2.03 -29.80 11.00
CA VAL A 86 3.33 -30.43 10.74
C VAL A 86 4.47 -29.46 10.95
N LYS A 87 4.31 -28.20 10.54
CA LYS A 87 5.32 -27.14 10.71
C LYS A 87 5.22 -26.40 12.05
N GLU A 88 4.49 -26.96 13.02
CA GLU A 88 4.36 -26.43 14.38
C GLU A 88 4.03 -24.93 14.41
N LEU A 89 3.10 -24.48 13.55
CA LEU A 89 2.64 -23.09 13.47
C LEU A 89 3.78 -22.05 13.37
N SER A 90 4.95 -22.49 12.90
CA SER A 90 6.16 -21.69 12.86
C SER A 90 5.93 -20.40 12.07
N ARG A 91 6.65 -19.35 12.47
CA ARG A 91 6.62 -18.06 11.78
C ARG A 91 6.84 -18.21 10.27
N GLN A 92 7.75 -19.11 9.88
CA GLN A 92 8.01 -19.39 8.46
C GLN A 92 6.80 -20.00 7.76
N ALA A 93 6.12 -20.99 8.35
CA ALA A 93 4.92 -21.59 7.76
C ALA A 93 3.81 -20.54 7.52
N ARG A 94 3.66 -19.59 8.45
CA ARG A 94 2.70 -18.49 8.33
C ARG A 94 3.07 -17.56 7.18
N LEU A 95 4.33 -17.17 7.10
CA LEU A 95 4.83 -16.36 5.98
C LEU A 95 4.67 -17.07 4.63
N ASP A 96 4.88 -18.38 4.56
CA ASP A 96 4.68 -19.16 3.33
C ASP A 96 3.24 -19.05 2.80
N LEU A 97 2.22 -19.18 3.68
CA LEU A 97 0.82 -19.01 3.30
C LEU A 97 0.51 -17.55 2.94
N ILE A 98 0.92 -16.58 3.77
CA ILE A 98 0.68 -15.15 3.51
C ILE A 98 1.26 -14.73 2.16
N ASN A 99 2.52 -15.10 1.88
CA ASN A 99 3.18 -14.80 0.62
C ASN A 99 2.44 -15.44 -0.56
N ARG A 100 1.98 -16.68 -0.42
CA ARG A 100 1.23 -17.37 -1.47
C ARG A 100 -0.12 -16.69 -1.74
N LEU A 101 -0.86 -16.28 -0.72
CA LEU A 101 -2.11 -15.53 -0.91
C LEU A 101 -1.89 -14.16 -1.59
N MET A 102 -0.75 -13.51 -1.32
CA MET A 102 -0.43 -12.20 -1.92
C MET A 102 0.17 -12.28 -3.33
N GLN A 103 0.86 -13.37 -3.68
CA GLN A 103 1.76 -13.39 -4.84
C GLN A 103 1.51 -14.53 -5.85
N ASP A 104 0.78 -15.58 -5.47
CA ASP A 104 0.53 -16.71 -6.38
C ASP A 104 -0.29 -16.28 -7.61
N THR A 105 0.26 -16.54 -8.79
CA THR A 105 -0.33 -16.23 -10.10
C THR A 105 -1.00 -17.43 -10.76
N THR A 106 -1.02 -18.58 -10.08
CA THR A 106 -1.65 -19.81 -10.59
C THR A 106 -3.11 -19.56 -10.92
N PHE A 107 -3.54 -20.02 -12.11
CA PHE A 107 -4.89 -19.78 -12.59
C PHE A 107 -5.95 -20.44 -11.69
N ARG A 108 -6.96 -19.67 -11.30
CA ARG A 108 -8.12 -20.13 -10.52
C ARG A 108 -9.42 -19.66 -11.18
N ILE A 109 -10.37 -20.59 -11.31
CA ILE A 109 -11.69 -20.29 -11.88
C ILE A 109 -12.40 -19.27 -10.97
N GLY A 110 -12.92 -18.20 -11.55
CA GLY A 110 -13.64 -17.13 -10.84
C GLY A 110 -12.77 -15.98 -10.33
N GLU A 111 -11.48 -16.21 -10.07
CA GLU A 111 -10.63 -15.22 -9.39
C GLU A 111 -9.38 -14.82 -10.17
N ARG A 112 -9.12 -15.51 -11.30
CA ARG A 112 -7.86 -15.47 -12.06
C ARG A 112 -6.68 -16.02 -11.28
N SER A 113 -6.36 -15.52 -10.09
CA SER A 113 -5.28 -16.02 -9.21
C SER A 113 -5.42 -15.46 -7.79
N TYR A 114 -4.70 -15.99 -6.81
CA TYR A 114 -4.69 -15.38 -5.47
C TYR A 114 -4.14 -13.96 -5.49
N LYS A 115 -3.08 -13.70 -6.27
CA LYS A 115 -2.59 -12.33 -6.46
C LYS A 115 -3.70 -11.42 -6.96
N ALA A 116 -4.46 -11.81 -7.98
CA ALA A 116 -5.54 -10.98 -8.50
C ALA A 116 -6.63 -10.72 -7.44
N ALA A 117 -7.03 -11.75 -6.69
CA ALA A 117 -7.99 -11.60 -5.59
C ALA A 117 -7.47 -10.69 -4.46
N TYR A 118 -6.18 -10.78 -4.11
CA TYR A 118 -5.55 -9.91 -3.13
C TYR A 118 -5.62 -8.43 -3.52
N TYR A 119 -5.26 -8.11 -4.76
CA TYR A 119 -5.33 -6.74 -5.26
C TYR A 119 -6.77 -6.22 -5.35
N LEU A 120 -7.72 -7.08 -5.71
CA LEU A 120 -9.14 -6.73 -5.76
C LEU A 120 -9.67 -6.43 -4.36
N ASN A 121 -9.26 -7.21 -3.36
CA ASN A 121 -9.63 -6.96 -1.98
C ASN A 121 -9.06 -5.62 -1.46
N LEU A 122 -7.79 -5.32 -1.76
CA LEU A 122 -7.20 -4.01 -1.46
C LEU A 122 -7.98 -2.85 -2.11
N TYR A 123 -8.37 -3.00 -3.37
CA TYR A 123 -9.22 -2.02 -4.05
C TYR A 123 -10.56 -1.82 -3.32
N ASN A 124 -11.23 -2.91 -2.94
CA ASN A 124 -12.49 -2.86 -2.21
C ASN A 124 -12.34 -2.21 -0.83
N LEU A 125 -11.26 -2.48 -0.10
CA LEU A 125 -10.97 -1.83 1.18
C LEU A 125 -10.81 -0.31 1.02
N ALA A 126 -10.12 0.15 -0.04
CA ALA A 126 -10.02 1.57 -0.33
C ALA A 126 -11.39 2.19 -0.68
N LYS A 127 -12.25 1.47 -1.42
CA LYS A 127 -13.63 1.91 -1.70
C LYS A 127 -14.49 2.02 -0.44
N VAL A 128 -14.42 1.03 0.45
CA VAL A 128 -15.13 1.04 1.74
C VAL A 128 -14.74 2.28 2.54
N ARG A 129 -13.45 2.64 2.54
CA ARG A 129 -12.95 3.77 3.32
C ARG A 129 -13.40 5.12 2.77
N CYS A 130 -13.36 5.33 1.45
CA CYS A 130 -13.53 6.66 0.87
C CYS A 130 -14.88 6.87 0.18
N ILE A 131 -15.46 5.86 -0.46
CA ILE A 131 -16.64 5.99 -1.32
C ILE A 131 -17.75 5.02 -0.94
N GLU A 132 -17.88 4.72 0.37
CA GLU A 132 -18.98 3.94 0.95
C GLU A 132 -19.22 2.57 0.26
N ALA A 133 -18.13 1.93 -0.17
CA ALA A 133 -18.17 0.63 -0.85
C ALA A 133 -19.03 0.59 -2.13
N VAL A 134 -19.12 1.71 -2.85
CA VAL A 134 -19.88 1.79 -4.10
C VAL A 134 -19.47 0.69 -5.09
N SER A 135 -20.46 0.15 -5.80
CA SER A 135 -20.26 -0.91 -6.80
C SER A 135 -19.66 -0.37 -8.10
N ASP A 136 -18.92 -1.21 -8.83
CA ASP A 136 -18.31 -0.81 -10.11
C ASP A 136 -19.40 -0.58 -11.17
N GLU A 137 -20.53 -1.29 -11.05
CA GLU A 137 -21.72 -1.08 -11.87
C GLU A 137 -22.33 0.31 -11.65
N GLU A 138 -22.35 0.80 -10.41
CA GLU A 138 -22.83 2.12 -10.07
C GLU A 138 -21.89 3.23 -10.57
N ILE A 139 -20.58 3.05 -10.41
CA ILE A 139 -19.57 3.95 -11.01
C ILE A 139 -19.77 4.01 -12.54
N SER A 140 -19.92 2.86 -13.19
CA SER A 140 -20.13 2.75 -14.64
C SER A 140 -21.44 3.38 -15.09
N ARG A 141 -22.50 3.28 -14.27
CA ARG A 141 -23.79 3.93 -14.53
C ARG A 141 -23.66 5.46 -14.46
N GLU A 142 -22.99 6.00 -13.44
CA GLU A 142 -22.72 7.45 -13.33
C GLU A 142 -21.90 7.95 -14.52
N MET A 143 -20.87 7.20 -14.92
CA MET A 143 -20.10 7.48 -16.14
C MET A 143 -21.00 7.54 -17.38
N GLY A 144 -21.89 6.57 -17.56
CA GLY A 144 -22.82 6.52 -18.69
C GLY A 144 -23.75 7.74 -18.75
N MET A 145 -24.26 8.18 -17.60
CA MET A 145 -25.09 9.40 -17.50
C MET A 145 -24.29 10.65 -17.88
N LEU A 146 -23.08 10.80 -17.38
CA LEU A 146 -22.20 11.93 -17.72
C LEU A 146 -21.84 11.97 -19.20
N ILE A 147 -21.59 10.82 -19.83
CA ILE A 147 -21.31 10.73 -21.28
C ILE A 147 -22.52 11.19 -22.09
N SER A 148 -23.73 10.72 -21.76
CA SER A 148 -24.97 11.14 -22.41
C SER A 148 -25.18 12.66 -22.28
N ASP A 149 -24.98 13.20 -21.08
CA ASP A 149 -25.12 14.63 -20.81
C ASP A 149 -24.04 15.48 -21.49
N ALA A 150 -22.83 14.94 -21.69
CA ALA A 150 -21.78 15.59 -22.46
C ALA A 150 -22.17 15.65 -23.94
N MET A 151 -22.67 14.55 -24.52
CA MET A 151 -23.12 14.54 -25.92
C MET A 151 -24.21 15.60 -26.18
N ARG A 152 -25.15 15.76 -25.25
CA ARG A 152 -26.17 16.82 -25.33
C ARG A 152 -25.54 18.22 -25.33
N ASP A 153 -24.59 18.50 -24.44
CA ASP A 153 -23.89 19.80 -24.42
C ASP A 153 -23.14 20.08 -25.71
N SER A 154 -22.56 19.06 -26.34
CA SER A 154 -21.89 19.20 -27.64
C SER A 154 -22.87 19.59 -28.74
N MET A 155 -24.06 18.96 -28.77
CA MET A 155 -25.12 19.31 -29.72
C MET A 155 -25.65 20.74 -29.52
N ASP A 156 -25.70 21.19 -28.26
CA ASP A 156 -26.09 22.55 -27.88
C ASP A 156 -24.96 23.60 -28.08
N GLY A 157 -23.75 23.19 -28.49
CA GLY A 157 -22.59 24.06 -28.65
C GLY A 157 -21.94 24.53 -27.33
N LYS A 158 -22.26 23.90 -26.20
CA LYS A 158 -21.75 24.23 -24.85
C LYS A 158 -20.42 23.50 -24.57
N TRP A 159 -19.37 23.87 -25.28
CA TRP A 159 -18.09 23.16 -25.23
C TRP A 159 -17.39 23.17 -23.86
N ASP A 160 -17.49 24.24 -23.07
CA ASP A 160 -16.90 24.28 -21.72
C ASP A 160 -17.54 23.21 -20.79
N ALA A 161 -18.87 23.10 -20.81
CA ALA A 161 -19.59 22.12 -20.02
C ALA A 161 -19.31 20.68 -20.50
N PHE A 162 -19.20 20.49 -21.82
CA PHE A 162 -18.77 19.22 -22.42
C PHE A 162 -17.41 18.75 -21.89
N TYR A 163 -16.38 19.59 -21.93
CA TYR A 163 -15.04 19.22 -21.47
C TYR A 163 -14.98 18.99 -19.96
N LYS A 164 -15.75 19.73 -19.16
CA LYS A 164 -15.88 19.49 -17.71
C LYS A 164 -16.46 18.11 -17.43
N LYS A 165 -17.53 17.71 -18.13
CA LYS A 165 -18.14 16.37 -17.98
C LYS A 165 -17.18 15.26 -18.42
N LEU A 166 -16.47 15.43 -19.54
CA LEU A 166 -15.45 14.46 -19.97
C LEU A 166 -14.33 14.29 -18.93
N ASN A 167 -13.93 15.38 -18.27
CA ASN A 167 -12.94 15.30 -17.19
C ASN A 167 -13.44 14.47 -16.00
N GLU A 168 -14.72 14.60 -15.63
CA GLU A 168 -15.33 13.79 -14.57
C GLU A 168 -15.47 12.31 -14.98
N VAL A 169 -15.81 12.02 -16.25
CA VAL A 169 -15.79 10.65 -16.78
C VAL A 169 -14.40 10.03 -16.65
N ARG A 170 -13.34 10.77 -17.01
CA ARG A 170 -11.96 10.29 -16.88
C ARG A 170 -11.60 9.98 -15.43
N LYS A 171 -12.05 10.78 -14.47
CA LYS A 171 -11.81 10.53 -13.04
C LYS A 171 -12.47 9.24 -12.57
N LEU A 172 -13.74 9.02 -12.93
CA LEU A 172 -14.44 7.77 -12.60
C LEU A 172 -13.80 6.55 -13.28
N GLN A 173 -13.34 6.71 -14.53
CA GLN A 173 -12.59 5.65 -15.21
C GLN A 173 -11.29 5.31 -14.48
N ASN A 174 -10.58 6.31 -13.95
CA ASN A 174 -9.38 6.05 -13.13
C ASN A 174 -9.71 5.26 -11.86
N VAL A 175 -10.89 5.46 -11.26
CA VAL A 175 -11.34 4.65 -10.09
C VAL A 175 -11.54 3.19 -10.48
N LEU A 176 -12.05 2.90 -11.68
CA LEU A 176 -12.20 1.51 -12.14
C LEU A 176 -10.85 0.88 -12.52
N GLN A 177 -9.96 1.68 -13.12
CA GLN A 177 -8.69 1.20 -13.66
C GLN A 177 -7.59 1.04 -12.60
N CYS A 178 -7.64 1.80 -11.51
CA CYS A 178 -6.53 1.84 -10.53
C CYS A 178 -6.23 0.48 -9.88
N HIS A 179 -7.21 -0.42 -9.81
CA HIS A 179 -6.98 -1.79 -9.36
C HIS A 179 -5.95 -2.51 -10.24
N ASP A 180 -6.14 -2.46 -11.55
CA ASP A 180 -5.28 -3.13 -12.53
C ASP A 180 -3.89 -2.47 -12.58
N ASP A 181 -3.84 -1.14 -12.49
CA ASP A 181 -2.58 -0.39 -12.42
C ASP A 181 -1.79 -0.78 -11.16
N HIS A 182 -2.47 -0.98 -10.03
CA HIS A 182 -1.82 -1.44 -8.81
C HIS A 182 -1.35 -2.90 -8.94
N PHE A 183 -2.16 -3.79 -9.54
CA PHE A 183 -1.82 -5.18 -9.79
C PHE A 183 -0.58 -5.34 -10.69
N ASN A 184 -0.47 -4.49 -11.73
CA ASN A 184 0.66 -4.43 -12.65
C ASN A 184 1.90 -3.77 -12.03
N GLY A 185 1.72 -3.02 -10.94
CA GLY A 185 2.80 -2.33 -10.22
C GLY A 185 3.12 -0.93 -10.75
N ASP A 186 2.25 -0.37 -11.59
CA ASP A 186 2.36 0.97 -12.17
C ASP A 186 2.15 2.06 -11.12
N ILE A 187 1.30 1.78 -10.13
CA ILE A 187 1.07 2.63 -8.96
C ILE A 187 1.32 1.85 -7.67
N ARG A 188 1.56 2.59 -6.58
CA ARG A 188 1.62 2.06 -5.22
C ARG A 188 0.26 2.10 -4.56
N TYR A 189 0.08 1.31 -3.50
CA TYR A 189 -1.23 1.19 -2.88
C TYR A 189 -1.76 2.51 -2.29
N HIS A 190 -0.90 3.31 -1.66
CA HIS A 190 -1.29 4.64 -1.17
C HIS A 190 -1.76 5.57 -2.30
N GLN A 191 -1.29 5.36 -3.53
CA GLN A 191 -1.71 6.14 -4.69
C GLN A 191 -3.11 5.74 -5.21
N VAL A 192 -3.62 4.56 -4.85
CA VAL A 192 -5.02 4.19 -5.15
C VAL A 192 -5.99 5.19 -4.52
N PHE A 193 -5.69 5.66 -3.30
CA PHE A 193 -6.50 6.65 -2.60
C PHE A 193 -6.62 7.99 -3.32
N LYS A 194 -5.63 8.36 -4.14
CA LYS A 194 -5.73 9.56 -4.99
C LYS A 194 -6.99 9.51 -5.86
N PHE A 195 -7.25 8.37 -6.49
CA PHE A 195 -8.40 8.20 -7.37
C PHE A 195 -9.70 8.12 -6.57
N MET A 196 -9.65 7.52 -5.39
CA MET A 196 -10.80 7.46 -4.47
C MET A 196 -11.23 8.83 -3.94
N LEU A 197 -10.31 9.80 -3.83
CA LEU A 197 -10.60 11.17 -3.43
C LEU A 197 -10.91 12.10 -4.63
N ASP A 198 -10.25 11.91 -5.77
CA ASP A 198 -10.43 12.76 -6.96
C ASP A 198 -11.47 12.17 -7.92
N ASN A 199 -12.71 12.07 -7.45
CA ASN A 199 -13.85 11.68 -8.27
C ASN A 199 -15.16 12.32 -7.78
N ARG A 200 -16.15 12.32 -8.68
CA ARG A 200 -17.46 12.91 -8.44
C ARG A 200 -18.24 12.27 -7.28
N ILE A 201 -18.09 10.97 -7.04
CA ILE A 201 -18.83 10.26 -5.98
C ILE A 201 -18.36 10.75 -4.61
N TYR A 202 -17.05 10.83 -4.41
CA TYR A 202 -16.45 11.38 -3.19
C TYR A 202 -16.90 12.83 -2.93
N ASP A 203 -17.03 13.62 -4.00
CA ASP A 203 -17.52 15.00 -3.92
C ASP A 203 -19.01 15.09 -3.55
N ILE A 204 -19.84 14.17 -4.02
CA ILE A 204 -21.26 14.11 -3.66
C ILE A 204 -21.43 13.74 -2.19
N ILE A 205 -20.69 12.72 -1.72
CA ILE A 205 -20.71 12.28 -0.32
C ILE A 205 -20.34 13.44 0.61
N ASN A 206 -19.29 14.17 0.25
CA ASN A 206 -18.81 15.27 1.08
C ASN A 206 -19.57 16.60 0.84
N MET A 207 -20.31 16.74 -0.25
CA MET A 207 -21.17 17.88 -0.65
C MET A 207 -20.50 19.24 -0.86
N ASN A 208 -19.47 19.59 -0.08
CA ASN A 208 -18.81 20.89 -0.14
C ASN A 208 -17.32 20.79 0.21
N THR A 209 -16.58 21.85 -0.14
CA THR A 209 -15.13 21.93 0.07
C THR A 209 -14.73 21.82 1.55
N PHE A 210 -15.56 22.32 2.48
CA PHE A 210 -15.26 22.23 3.91
C PHE A 210 -15.25 20.78 4.40
N ASN A 211 -16.32 20.05 4.06
CA ASN A 211 -16.47 18.64 4.38
C ASN A 211 -15.42 17.79 3.64
N PHE A 212 -15.14 18.07 2.37
CA PHE A 212 -14.11 17.37 1.60
C PHE A 212 -12.74 17.45 2.28
N ILE A 213 -12.31 18.64 2.72
CA ILE A 213 -11.01 18.80 3.39
C ILE A 213 -11.00 18.02 4.70
N ARG A 214 -12.09 18.08 5.48
CA ARG A 214 -12.17 17.34 6.76
C ARG A 214 -12.16 15.83 6.55
N ALA A 215 -12.93 15.33 5.60
CA ALA A 215 -12.99 13.92 5.26
C ALA A 215 -11.65 13.42 4.71
N ALA A 216 -10.99 14.17 3.81
CA ALA A 216 -9.69 13.77 3.29
C ALA A 216 -8.62 13.63 4.39
N TYR A 217 -8.66 14.51 5.41
CA TYR A 217 -7.77 14.42 6.57
C TYR A 217 -8.15 13.27 7.51
N ASP A 218 -9.44 13.06 7.77
CA ASP A 218 -9.91 11.99 8.65
C ASP A 218 -9.71 10.60 8.04
N ASP A 219 -10.10 10.45 6.77
CA ASP A 219 -10.02 9.21 6.00
C ASP A 219 -8.59 8.71 5.87
N LEU A 220 -7.65 9.63 5.58
CA LEU A 220 -6.28 9.29 5.22
C LEU A 220 -5.27 9.50 6.35
N LEU A 221 -5.46 10.50 7.21
CA LEU A 221 -4.47 10.89 8.24
C LEU A 221 -4.94 10.60 9.67
N PHE A 222 -6.17 10.09 9.86
CA PHE A 222 -6.73 9.76 11.17
C PHE A 222 -6.75 10.96 12.14
N ARG A 223 -6.88 12.17 11.60
CA ARG A 223 -6.98 13.42 12.38
C ARG A 223 -7.75 14.47 11.60
N LEU A 224 -8.21 15.50 12.29
CA LEU A 224 -8.74 16.70 11.64
C LEU A 224 -7.62 17.66 11.22
N PRO A 225 -7.86 18.51 10.19
CA PRO A 225 -6.93 19.55 9.81
C PRO A 225 -6.85 20.62 10.90
N THR A 226 -5.65 21.19 11.09
CA THR A 226 -5.51 22.42 11.88
C THR A 226 -6.15 23.61 11.15
N ASN A 227 -6.43 24.70 11.87
CA ASN A 227 -7.01 25.91 11.27
C ASN A 227 -6.16 26.48 10.11
N GLN A 228 -4.84 26.38 10.23
CA GLN A 228 -3.90 26.84 9.21
C GLN A 228 -3.95 25.95 7.97
N GLU A 229 -3.85 24.63 8.14
CA GLU A 229 -3.97 23.64 7.06
C GLU A 229 -5.31 23.78 6.33
N TYR A 230 -6.40 23.91 7.08
CA TYR A 230 -7.73 24.11 6.53
C TYR A 230 -7.81 25.38 5.68
N THR A 231 -7.32 26.52 6.21
CA THR A 231 -7.40 27.81 5.50
C THR A 231 -6.62 27.76 4.17
N VAL A 232 -5.44 27.15 4.17
CA VAL A 232 -4.62 27.01 2.96
C VAL A 232 -5.30 26.06 1.97
N ALA A 233 -5.74 24.88 2.42
CA ALA A 233 -6.42 23.89 1.58
C ALA A 233 -7.71 24.47 0.96
N PHE A 234 -8.50 25.21 1.74
CA PHE A 234 -9.73 25.84 1.26
C PHE A 234 -9.45 26.89 0.18
N ASN A 235 -8.43 27.72 0.36
CA ASN A 235 -8.05 28.73 -0.64
C ASN A 235 -7.56 28.09 -1.95
N ILE A 236 -6.82 26.98 -1.87
CA ILE A 236 -6.36 26.23 -3.05
C ILE A 236 -7.55 25.60 -3.80
N ILE A 237 -8.42 24.89 -3.09
CA ILE A 237 -9.51 24.12 -3.72
C ILE A 237 -10.63 25.03 -4.20
N GLN A 238 -11.11 25.95 -3.36
CA GLN A 238 -12.29 26.76 -3.66
C GLN A 238 -11.95 28.00 -4.49
N LYS A 239 -10.83 28.65 -4.21
CA LYS A 239 -10.47 29.95 -4.81
C LYS A 239 -9.37 29.86 -5.85
N SER A 240 -8.78 28.67 -6.05
CA SER A 240 -7.62 28.49 -6.94
C SER A 240 -6.47 29.44 -6.60
N ILE A 241 -6.31 29.79 -5.32
CA ILE A 241 -5.20 30.62 -4.83
C ILE A 241 -4.05 29.69 -4.48
N PRO A 242 -2.86 29.85 -5.09
CA PRO A 242 -1.71 29.02 -4.78
C PRO A 242 -1.33 29.07 -3.29
N GLY A 243 -0.95 27.92 -2.74
CA GLY A 243 -0.49 27.79 -1.36
C GLY A 243 0.43 26.57 -1.19
N GLN A 244 1.11 26.49 -0.05
CA GLN A 244 1.98 25.36 0.25
C GLN A 244 1.27 24.40 1.20
N VAL A 245 1.21 23.12 0.83
CA VAL A 245 0.62 22.04 1.64
C VAL A 245 1.61 20.87 1.64
N PHE A 246 1.89 20.27 2.81
CA PHE A 246 2.87 19.17 2.96
C PHE A 246 4.23 19.41 2.26
N GLY A 247 4.69 20.67 2.26
CA GLY A 247 5.96 21.06 1.64
C GLY A 247 5.92 21.29 0.13
N ARG A 248 4.80 21.04 -0.57
CA ARG A 248 4.67 21.28 -2.02
C ARG A 248 3.74 22.45 -2.32
N TYR A 249 4.03 23.18 -3.39
CA TYR A 249 3.14 24.21 -3.90
C TYR A 249 1.98 23.59 -4.66
N CYS A 250 0.77 24.02 -4.34
CA CYS A 250 -0.48 23.54 -4.93
C CYS A 250 -1.34 24.74 -5.34
N SER A 251 -1.96 24.65 -6.50
CA SER A 251 -2.80 25.69 -7.11
C SER A 251 -4.23 25.23 -7.39
N ASN A 252 -4.46 23.91 -7.35
CA ASN A 252 -5.75 23.29 -7.62
C ASN A 252 -5.97 22.05 -6.74
N LYS A 253 -7.20 21.51 -6.78
CA LYS A 253 -7.61 20.34 -6.00
C LYS A 253 -6.76 19.10 -6.30
N THR A 254 -6.49 18.80 -7.57
CA THR A 254 -5.71 17.60 -7.94
C THR A 254 -4.27 17.68 -7.42
N GLU A 255 -3.64 18.86 -7.46
CA GLU A 255 -2.33 19.09 -6.85
C GLU A 255 -2.37 18.95 -5.32
N PHE A 256 -3.40 19.47 -4.67
CA PHE A 256 -3.60 19.27 -3.23
C PHE A 256 -3.69 17.78 -2.88
N ILE A 257 -4.52 17.00 -3.60
CA ILE A 257 -4.65 15.55 -3.38
C ILE A 257 -3.31 14.85 -3.62
N ASN A 258 -2.62 15.16 -4.73
CA ASN A 258 -1.30 14.59 -4.99
C ASN A 258 -0.30 14.90 -3.86
N SER A 259 -0.32 16.12 -3.33
CA SER A 259 0.56 16.51 -2.24
C SER A 259 0.21 15.81 -0.93
N LEU A 260 -1.08 15.57 -0.67
CA LEU A 260 -1.54 14.82 0.50
C LEU A 260 -1.10 13.36 0.40
N ILE A 261 -1.34 12.71 -0.73
CA ILE A 261 -1.06 11.29 -0.96
C ILE A 261 0.43 10.96 -0.87
N GLU A 262 1.29 11.87 -1.36
CA GLU A 262 2.74 11.69 -1.35
C GLU A 262 3.39 12.18 -0.04
N SER A 263 2.60 12.67 0.92
CA SER A 263 3.13 13.20 2.18
C SER A 263 3.58 12.10 3.14
N PRO A 264 4.59 12.33 4.00
CA PRO A 264 4.94 11.38 5.06
C PRO A 264 3.77 11.07 6.01
N ALA A 265 2.89 12.04 6.23
CA ALA A 265 1.69 11.86 7.04
C ALA A 265 0.73 10.82 6.43
N MET A 266 0.57 10.79 5.11
CA MET A 266 -0.20 9.74 4.44
C MET A 266 0.48 8.38 4.60
N HIS A 267 1.80 8.30 4.53
CA HIS A 267 2.51 7.03 4.71
C HIS A 267 2.31 6.47 6.13
N GLU A 268 2.32 7.34 7.14
CA GLU A 268 1.94 7.00 8.51
C GLU A 268 0.48 6.53 8.60
N GLY A 269 -0.43 7.28 7.97
CA GLY A 269 -1.85 6.95 7.87
C GLY A 269 -2.11 5.57 7.28
N MET A 270 -1.34 5.17 6.26
CA MET A 270 -1.43 3.83 5.69
C MET A 270 -1.10 2.74 6.70
N ILE A 271 -0.06 2.92 7.52
CA ILE A 271 0.28 1.94 8.56
C ILE A 271 -0.83 1.87 9.60
N ILE A 272 -1.30 3.04 10.08
CA ILE A 272 -2.43 3.10 11.03
C ILE A 272 -3.64 2.36 10.47
N TRP A 273 -3.95 2.57 9.20
CA TRP A 273 -5.08 1.93 8.54
C TRP A 273 -4.95 0.41 8.49
N ILE A 274 -3.77 -0.13 8.14
CA ILE A 274 -3.56 -1.59 8.17
C ILE A 274 -3.72 -2.14 9.59
N PHE A 275 -3.24 -1.44 10.62
CA PHE A 275 -3.48 -1.86 12.00
C PHE A 275 -4.98 -1.90 12.36
N GLN A 276 -5.75 -0.91 11.89
CA GLN A 276 -7.21 -0.89 12.09
C GLN A 276 -7.90 -2.05 11.37
N ILE A 277 -7.54 -2.33 10.11
CA ILE A 277 -8.15 -3.43 9.34
C ILE A 277 -7.78 -4.80 9.92
N TYR A 278 -6.51 -5.04 10.23
CA TYR A 278 -6.03 -6.38 10.58
C TYR A 278 -6.03 -6.66 12.08
N LEU A 279 -5.91 -5.65 12.95
CA LEU A 279 -5.87 -5.83 14.41
C LEU A 279 -7.00 -5.09 15.15
N ASN A 280 -7.80 -4.27 14.47
CA ASN A 280 -8.87 -3.46 15.07
C ASN A 280 -8.37 -2.58 16.24
N ARG A 281 -7.17 -2.01 16.10
CA ARG A 281 -6.58 -1.06 17.05
C ARG A 281 -5.62 -0.11 16.35
N PHE A 282 -5.21 0.95 17.05
CA PHE A 282 -4.10 1.81 16.61
C PHE A 282 -2.75 1.14 16.88
N PRO A 283 -1.72 1.41 16.03
CA PRO A 283 -0.35 0.98 16.32
C PRO A 283 0.19 1.72 17.55
N SER A 284 1.04 1.05 18.31
CA SER A 284 1.86 1.69 19.35
C SER A 284 2.97 2.53 18.72
N SER A 285 3.53 3.48 19.48
CA SER A 285 4.64 4.31 19.00
C SER A 285 5.87 3.50 18.58
N LEU A 286 6.11 2.35 19.22
CA LEU A 286 7.22 1.46 18.88
C LEU A 286 6.98 0.75 17.55
N GLU A 287 5.79 0.19 17.34
CA GLU A 287 5.41 -0.47 16.08
C GLU A 287 5.48 0.51 14.90
N LEU A 288 5.00 1.75 15.12
CA LEU A 288 5.06 2.79 14.11
C LEU A 288 6.52 3.19 13.79
N ALA A 289 7.34 3.37 14.82
CA ALA A 289 8.75 3.72 14.67
C ALA A 289 9.56 2.61 13.97
N SER A 290 9.15 1.34 14.08
CA SER A 290 9.79 0.23 13.36
C SER A 290 9.34 0.14 11.90
N LEU A 291 8.05 0.33 11.62
CA LEU A 291 7.47 0.10 10.28
C LEU A 291 7.63 1.30 9.33
N LEU A 292 7.49 2.53 9.86
CA LEU A 292 7.43 3.74 9.04
C LEU A 292 8.70 3.99 8.22
N PRO A 293 9.92 3.85 8.76
CA PRO A 293 11.14 4.08 7.97
C PRO A 293 11.25 3.14 6.77
N GLU A 294 10.90 1.86 6.96
CA GLU A 294 10.93 0.85 5.89
C GLU A 294 9.87 1.15 4.82
N TYR A 295 8.65 1.51 5.26
CA TYR A 295 7.56 1.85 4.35
C TYR A 295 7.83 3.13 3.55
N LEU A 296 8.49 4.14 4.14
CA LEU A 296 8.87 5.36 3.43
C LEU A 296 9.88 5.11 2.29
N ILE A 297 10.71 4.07 2.41
CA ILE A 297 11.72 3.72 1.40
C ILE A 297 11.12 2.86 0.30
N HIS A 298 10.40 1.79 0.67
CA HIS A 298 9.96 0.77 -0.28
C HIS A 298 8.53 0.99 -0.79
N GLN A 299 7.69 1.68 -0.01
CA GLN A 299 6.28 1.93 -0.29
C GLN A 299 5.47 0.67 -0.62
N ASP A 300 5.90 -0.48 -0.09
CA ASP A 300 5.24 -1.77 -0.27
C ASP A 300 4.33 -2.07 0.92
N ILE A 301 3.02 -1.98 0.69
CA ILE A 301 2.03 -2.27 1.74
C ILE A 301 2.05 -3.75 2.16
N ARG A 302 2.48 -4.65 1.26
CA ARG A 302 2.49 -6.09 1.53
C ARG A 302 3.40 -6.40 2.71
N GLU A 303 4.55 -5.73 2.82
CA GLU A 303 5.48 -5.97 3.92
C GLU A 303 4.87 -5.55 5.26
N VAL A 304 4.15 -4.42 5.31
CA VAL A 304 3.41 -4.00 6.51
C VAL A 304 2.36 -5.04 6.89
N ILE A 305 1.56 -5.50 5.91
CA ILE A 305 0.51 -6.51 6.14
C ILE A 305 1.14 -7.84 6.60
N LYS A 306 2.24 -8.29 6.00
CA LYS A 306 2.94 -9.52 6.40
C LYS A 306 3.44 -9.44 7.83
N GLN A 307 4.04 -8.32 8.23
CA GLN A 307 4.57 -8.15 9.59
C GLN A 307 3.46 -8.22 10.64
N ILE A 308 2.23 -7.84 10.30
CA ILE A 308 1.06 -7.92 11.19
C ILE A 308 0.42 -9.31 11.14
N ALA A 309 0.11 -9.83 9.95
CA ALA A 309 -0.63 -11.08 9.76
C ALA A 309 0.12 -12.35 10.21
N VAL A 310 1.44 -12.25 10.39
CA VAL A 310 2.27 -13.35 10.91
C VAL A 310 2.21 -13.48 12.45
N THR A 311 1.80 -12.43 13.16
CA THR A 311 1.85 -12.37 14.63
C THR A 311 0.85 -13.31 15.32
N ASP A 312 1.14 -13.65 16.59
CA ASP A 312 0.20 -14.40 17.43
C ASP A 312 -1.00 -13.56 17.83
N GLU A 313 -0.84 -12.23 17.92
CA GLU A 313 -1.94 -11.29 18.14
C GLU A 313 -2.98 -11.39 17.02
N TYR A 314 -2.53 -11.33 15.76
CA TYR A 314 -3.40 -11.52 14.62
C TYR A 314 -4.01 -12.93 14.59
N ALA A 315 -3.22 -13.97 14.88
CA ALA A 315 -3.70 -15.34 14.87
C ALA A 315 -4.70 -15.67 16.01
N GLY A 316 -4.79 -14.84 17.04
CA GLY A 316 -5.62 -15.12 18.21
C GLY A 316 -5.14 -16.33 19.02
N PHE A 317 -3.83 -16.61 18.98
CA PHE A 317 -3.23 -17.74 19.68
C PHE A 317 -2.92 -17.48 21.16
N LYS A 318 -3.22 -16.27 21.64
CA LYS A 318 -3.22 -15.92 23.07
C LYS A 318 -4.05 -16.88 23.93
#